data_AF-A0A5C3LQ85-F1
#
_entry.id   AF-A0A5C3LQ85-F1
#
_cell.length_a   1.000
_cell.length_b   1.000
_cell.length_c   1.000
_cell.angle_alpha   90.00
_cell.angle_beta   90.00
_cell.angle_gamma   90.00
#
_symmetry.space_group_name_H-M   'P 1'
#
loop_
_entity.id
_entity.type
_entity.pdbx_description
1 polymer ?
#
loop_
_entity_poly.entity_id
_entity_poly.type
_entity_poly.pdbx_seq_one_letter_code
_entity_poly.pdbx_strand_id
1 'polypeptide(L)' 'DVDLECLAALEEQMFENSVAAGVAGNQQWGLDAGSHMDRWNPYSGLSSQWNHKD' A
#
# COMPACT_ATOMS: atom_id res chain seq x y z
N ASP A 1 16.73 0.13 17.15
CA ASP A 1 16.95 0.46 15.73
C ASP A 1 15.80 -0.15 14.96
N VAL A 2 15.22 0.58 14.00
CA VAL A 2 14.15 0.02 13.17
C VAL A 2 14.81 -0.44 11.88
N ASP A 3 14.67 -1.73 11.59
CA ASP A 3 15.24 -2.32 10.39
C ASP A 3 14.48 -1.81 9.15
N LEU A 4 15.19 -1.05 8.31
CA LEU A 4 14.64 -0.45 7.10
C LEU A 4 14.21 -1.50 6.06
N GLU A 5 14.86 -2.67 6.04
CA GLU A 5 14.49 -3.76 5.13
C GLU A 5 13.17 -4.39 5.58
N CYS A 6 13.00 -4.56 6.90
CA CYS A 6 11.74 -5.06 7.46
C CYS A 6 10.58 -4.08 7.23
N LEU A 7 10.83 -2.77 7.32
CA LEU A 7 9.82 -1.76 6.98
C LEU A 7 9.44 -1.82 5.49
N ALA A 8 10.42 -1.90 4.59
CA ALA A 8 10.16 -1.98 3.15
C ALA A 8 9.35 -3.22 2.79
N ALA A 9 9.68 -4.38 3.36
CA ALA A 9 8.94 -5.62 3.14
C ALA A 9 7.50 -5.55 3.68
N LEU A 10 7.30 -4.89 4.83
CA LEU A 10 5.96 -4.68 5.38
C LEU A 10 5.13 -3.74 4.49
N GLU A 11 5.71 -2.62 4.03
CA GLU A 11 5.04 -1.67 3.13
C GLU A 11 4.65 -2.34 1.80
N GLU A 12 5.53 -3.15 1.22
CA GLU A 12 5.24 -3.93 0.02
C GLU A 12 4.04 -4.86 0.26
N GLN A 13 4.03 -5.66 1.34
CA GLN A 13 2.89 -6.54 1.63
C GLN A 13 1.58 -5.80 1.92
N MET A 14 1.64 -4.60 2.50
CA MET A 14 0.46 -3.81 2.82
C MET A 14 -0.14 -3.11 1.60
N PHE A 15 0.71 -2.73 0.64
CA PHE A 15 0.31 -1.85 -0.46
C PHE A 15 0.47 -2.45 -1.86
N GLU A 16 1.01 -3.66 -1.99
CA GLU A 16 1.05 -4.37 -3.26
C GLU A 16 -0.37 -4.66 -3.78
N ASN A 17 -0.50 -4.61 -5.10
CA ASN A 17 -1.69 -5.05 -5.82
C ASN A 17 -1.36 -6.37 -6.50
N SER A 18 -1.69 -7.47 -5.82
CA SER A 18 -1.45 -8.83 -6.27
C SER A 18 -2.61 -9.75 -5.90
N VAL A 19 -2.70 -10.91 -6.55
CA VAL A 19 -3.63 -11.98 -6.14
C VAL A 19 -3.35 -12.42 -4.70
N ALA A 20 -2.08 -12.41 -4.28
CA ALA A 20 -1.65 -12.81 -2.94
C ALA A 20 -2.13 -11.84 -1.85
N ALA A 21 -2.17 -10.53 -2.15
CA ALA A 21 -2.69 -9.50 -1.25
C ALA A 21 -4.22 -9.55 -1.08
N GLY A 22 -4.92 -10.29 -1.96
CA GLY A 22 -6.35 -10.52 -1.86
C GLY A 22 -7.16 -9.22 -1.76
N VAL A 23 -8.07 -9.13 -0.78
CA VAL A 23 -8.96 -7.97 -0.62
C VAL A 23 -8.18 -6.69 -0.23
N ALA A 24 -7.04 -6.82 0.45
CA ALA A 24 -6.20 -5.68 0.80
C ALA A 24 -5.53 -5.05 -0.44
N GLY A 25 -5.23 -5.85 -1.47
CA GLY A 25 -4.69 -5.39 -2.75
C GLY A 25 -5.64 -4.53 -3.59
N ASN A 26 -6.94 -4.50 -3.25
CA ASN A 26 -7.95 -3.64 -3.90
C ASN A 26 -7.87 -2.16 -3.48
N GLN A 27 -6.68 -1.67 -3.14
CA GLN A 27 -6.44 -0.29 -2.76
C GLN A 27 -7.33 0.22 -1.61
N GLN A 28 -7.68 -0.65 -0.67
CA GLN A 28 -8.68 -0.29 0.36
C GLN A 28 -8.18 0.75 1.36
N TRP A 29 -6.87 0.86 1.53
CA TRP A 29 -6.29 1.76 2.52
C TRP A 29 -6.46 3.23 2.08
N GLY A 30 -7.04 4.05 2.95
CA GLY A 30 -7.29 5.46 2.65
C GLY A 30 -8.55 5.73 1.82
N LEU A 31 -9.36 4.73 1.44
CA LEU A 31 -10.68 4.98 0.84
C LEU A 31 -11.63 5.72 1.81
N ASP A 32 -11.49 5.44 3.11
CA ASP A 32 -12.25 6.14 4.16
C ASP A 32 -11.61 7.46 4.60
N ALA A 33 -10.46 7.84 4.02
CA ALA A 33 -9.79 9.09 4.36
C ALA A 33 -10.61 10.29 3.84
N GLY A 34 -11.24 11.00 4.78
CA GLY A 34 -12.01 12.20 4.48
C GLY A 34 -11.14 13.45 4.29
N SER A 35 -11.79 14.58 4.03
CA SER A 35 -11.12 15.89 3.89
C SER A 35 -10.32 16.32 5.11
N HIS A 36 -10.66 15.83 6.30
CA HIS A 36 -9.94 16.12 7.54
C HIS A 36 -8.58 15.41 7.63
N MET A 37 -8.32 14.42 6.77
CA MET A 37 -7.05 13.70 6.63
C MET A 37 -6.30 14.11 5.35
N ASP A 38 -6.53 15.33 4.84
CA ASP A 38 -5.93 15.86 3.61
C ASP A 38 -6.06 14.96 2.38
N ARG A 39 -7.12 14.13 2.32
CA ARG A 39 -7.32 13.12 1.26
C ARG A 39 -6.12 12.19 1.12
N TRP A 40 -5.56 11.77 2.26
CA TRP A 40 -4.43 10.87 2.32
C TRP A 40 -4.64 9.66 1.40
N ASN A 41 -3.71 9.48 0.47
CA ASN A 41 -3.68 8.35 -0.45
C ASN A 41 -2.38 7.58 -0.22
N PRO A 42 -2.42 6.44 0.52
CA PRO A 42 -1.22 5.64 0.79
C PRO A 42 -0.64 4.98 -0.46
N TYR A 43 -1.39 4.95 -1.57
CA TYR A 43 -0.92 4.45 -2.86
C TYR A 43 -0.23 5.51 -3.71
N SER A 44 -0.21 6.77 -3.26
CA SER A 44 0.48 7.84 -3.97
C SER A 44 2.00 7.70 -3.84
N GLY A 45 2.70 7.65 -4.98
CA GLY A 45 4.17 7.59 -5.00
C GLY A 45 4.77 6.21 -4.78
N LEU A 46 3.94 5.15 -4.70
CA LEU A 46 4.43 3.78 -4.63
C LEU A 46 5.12 3.36 -5.93
N SER A 47 6.08 2.45 -5.80
CA SER A 47 6.79 1.89 -6.94
C SER A 47 5.81 1.14 -7.86
N SER A 48 5.95 1.34 -9.17
CA SER A 48 5.16 0.61 -10.16
C SER A 48 5.40 -0.90 -10.13
N GLN A 49 6.50 -1.34 -9.50
CA GLN A 49 6.84 -2.75 -9.34
C GLN A 49 5.91 -3.51 -8.38
N TRP A 50 5.24 -2.81 -7.45
CA TRP A 50 4.31 -3.40 -6.48
C TRP A 50 2.92 -3.67 -7.07
N ASN A 51 2.74 -3.41 -8.38
CA ASN A 51 1.55 -3.81 -9.12
C ASN A 51 1.89 -5.05 -9.93
N HIS A 52 1.55 -6.22 -9.41
CA HIS A 52 1.96 -7.52 -9.95
C HIS A 52 1.14 -7.93 -11.18
N LYS A 53 -0.01 -7.26 -11.44
CA LYS A 53 -0.88 -7.44 -12.62
C LYS A 53 -1.26 -8.90 -12.91
N ASP A 54 -1.29 -9.74 -11.88
CA ASP A 54 -1.60 -11.16 -11.90
C ASP A 54 -3.10 -11.46 -11.76
#